data_AF-A0A2L2BN29-F1
#
_entry.id   AF-A0A2L2BN29-F1
#
_cell.length_a   1.000
_cell.length_b   1.000
_cell.length_c   1.000
_cell.angle_alpha   90.00
_cell.angle_beta   90.00
_cell.angle_gamma   90.00
#
_symmetry.space_group_name_H-M   'P 1'
#
loop_
_entity.id
_entity.type
_entity.pdbx_description
1 polymer ?
#
loop_
_entity_poly.entity_id
_entity_poly.type
_entity_poly.pdbx_seq_one_letter_code
_entity_poly.pdbx_strand_id
1 'polypeptide(L)'
;MTGVDIEMARAILVIGLVLSAMLYNVSRIASGGIVTGPYLALMVLGEQWLTIAGWVVLSLVGIAAVTWAAKTWPLPRAWLFAIAVLVPAGVHVLLMWLAGAPALSNLSPYLAAGLYVTNGLTAYDAKRQGTLKTFTAAAGVGLITYLVILPLGWALEEVRDRPPLVSAPSLQEPLLVFATIAIALAVRVALGWGSAGIIGALFFVDLLNPTSAIVVVAMALIGAVIYRAVARYVGLSPKQRLYSIMIVSAIASWFGLFWADWWGIPGAEIAQQYAVEPLLVTGLMVSETVRRGIPRMLGGGVLVVGLTFVAQWLLAEHPRGGLFVILGLVALVVWAFGFAAGAMRNTWIRVLRESDHYGPDNPGQKARYHPRRVARVDRERRHHPVAFRPVEHVALATSVALVVVFSVVGYVSGRPDQVVTQDPGQLQVNTVDVLALQQLVPELESAERVRIVGFPLSPRFGEPAVYPRPLAAQVETYLRKLAGERSSDIQWLVTPDATTTMSWVLTPKTVVEVFVE
;
A
#
# COMPACT_ATOMS: atom_id res chain seq x y z
N MET A 1 14.90 -11.27 -1.21
CA MET A 1 14.29 -11.84 -2.43
C MET A 1 15.30 -11.78 -3.56
N THR A 2 15.47 -12.87 -4.29
CA THR A 2 16.20 -12.87 -5.57
C THR A 2 15.36 -12.15 -6.63
N GLY A 3 15.98 -11.70 -7.74
CA GLY A 3 15.22 -11.12 -8.85
C GLY A 3 14.14 -12.07 -9.39
N VAL A 4 14.40 -13.38 -9.36
CA VAL A 4 13.45 -14.43 -9.79
C VAL A 4 12.21 -14.46 -8.88
N ASP A 5 12.39 -14.29 -7.56
CA ASP A 5 11.26 -14.28 -6.61
C ASP A 5 10.30 -13.11 -6.88
N ILE A 6 10.85 -11.94 -7.20
CA ILE A 6 10.10 -10.72 -7.50
C ILE A 6 9.29 -10.92 -8.79
N GLU A 7 9.92 -11.43 -9.85
CA GLU A 7 9.27 -11.68 -11.12
C GLU A 7 8.18 -12.74 -11.03
N MET A 8 8.40 -13.81 -10.26
CA MET A 8 7.37 -14.82 -10.02
C MET A 8 6.19 -14.26 -9.23
N ALA A 9 6.43 -13.41 -8.22
CA ALA A 9 5.37 -12.74 -7.49
C ALA A 9 4.54 -11.78 -8.38
N ARG A 10 5.20 -11.05 -9.29
CA ARG A 10 4.53 -10.24 -10.32
C ARG A 10 3.68 -11.08 -11.26
N ALA A 11 4.23 -12.21 -11.73
CA ALA A 11 3.51 -13.15 -12.59
C ALA A 11 2.26 -13.70 -11.89
N ILE A 12 2.37 -14.14 -10.63
CA ILE A 12 1.22 -14.57 -9.81
C ILE A 12 0.16 -13.48 -9.73
N LEU A 13 0.56 -12.24 -9.45
CA LEU A 13 -0.37 -11.13 -9.35
C LEU A 13 -1.11 -10.90 -10.68
N VAL A 14 -0.38 -10.78 -11.79
CA VAL A 14 -0.96 -10.50 -13.11
C VAL A 14 -1.88 -11.64 -13.57
N ILE A 15 -1.42 -12.89 -13.49
CA ILE A 15 -2.22 -14.06 -13.85
C ILE A 15 -3.46 -14.15 -12.98
N GLY A 16 -3.33 -13.97 -11.66
CA GLY A 16 -4.48 -13.99 -10.75
C GLY A 16 -5.47 -12.86 -10.99
N LEU A 17 -5.01 -11.66 -11.40
CA LEU A 17 -5.90 -10.56 -11.79
C LEU A 17 -6.70 -10.91 -13.05
N VAL A 18 -6.05 -11.55 -14.03
CA VAL A 18 -6.70 -12.06 -15.25
C VAL A 18 -7.72 -13.13 -14.90
N LEU A 19 -7.37 -14.11 -14.06
CA LEU A 19 -8.27 -15.18 -13.62
C LEU A 19 -9.46 -14.63 -12.83
N SER A 20 -9.26 -13.67 -11.93
CA SER A 20 -10.34 -12.96 -11.23
C SER A 20 -11.29 -12.26 -12.22
N ALA A 21 -10.74 -11.62 -13.26
CA ALA A 21 -11.54 -10.95 -14.28
C ALA A 21 -12.33 -11.94 -15.14
N MET A 22 -11.72 -13.07 -15.52
CA MET A 22 -12.36 -14.16 -16.26
C MET A 22 -13.49 -14.79 -15.44
N LEU A 23 -13.23 -15.12 -14.17
CA LEU A 23 -14.24 -15.67 -13.26
C LEU A 23 -15.45 -14.75 -13.19
N TYR A 24 -15.25 -13.45 -12.99
CA TYR A 24 -16.36 -12.51 -12.96
C TYR A 24 -17.05 -12.35 -14.31
N ASN A 25 -16.32 -12.42 -15.42
CA ASN A 25 -16.93 -12.33 -16.75
C ASN A 25 -17.90 -13.49 -16.98
N VAL A 26 -17.51 -14.71 -16.60
CA VAL A 26 -18.30 -15.93 -16.77
C VAL A 26 -19.43 -16.04 -15.73
N SER A 27 -19.11 -15.86 -14.44
CA SER A 27 -20.04 -16.16 -13.35
C SER A 27 -20.74 -14.94 -12.74
N ARG A 28 -20.26 -13.72 -13.04
CA ARG A 28 -20.64 -12.47 -12.35
C ARG A 28 -20.37 -12.46 -10.84
N ILE A 29 -19.58 -13.41 -10.34
CA ILE A 29 -19.14 -13.49 -8.94
C ILE A 29 -17.80 -12.78 -8.78
N ALA A 30 -17.65 -11.98 -7.73
CA ALA A 30 -16.39 -11.34 -7.37
C ALA A 30 -15.60 -12.19 -6.35
N SER A 31 -14.27 -12.21 -6.44
CA SER A 31 -13.37 -12.98 -5.55
C SER A 31 -12.99 -12.22 -4.27
N GLY A 32 -13.87 -11.36 -3.75
CA GLY A 32 -13.57 -10.54 -2.58
C GLY A 32 -12.67 -9.34 -2.90
N GLY A 33 -12.92 -8.68 -4.03
CA GLY A 33 -11.97 -7.81 -4.72
C GLY A 33 -11.13 -8.56 -5.76
N ILE A 34 -10.65 -7.86 -6.80
CA ILE A 34 -9.87 -8.49 -7.89
C ILE A 34 -8.51 -9.04 -7.42
N VAL A 35 -7.98 -8.47 -6.34
CA VAL A 35 -6.63 -8.72 -5.84
C VAL A 35 -6.55 -9.92 -4.89
N THR A 36 -7.65 -10.29 -4.25
CA THR A 36 -7.64 -11.24 -3.12
C THR A 36 -7.21 -12.63 -3.55
N GLY A 37 -7.75 -13.16 -4.65
CA GLY A 37 -7.32 -14.44 -5.22
C GLY A 37 -5.80 -14.51 -5.47
N PRO A 38 -5.20 -13.58 -6.25
CA PRO A 38 -3.75 -13.54 -6.42
C PRO A 38 -2.96 -13.41 -5.12
N TYR A 39 -3.43 -12.63 -4.14
CA TYR A 39 -2.77 -12.56 -2.82
C TYR A 39 -2.79 -13.90 -2.07
N LEU A 40 -3.91 -14.64 -2.13
CA LEU A 40 -3.98 -15.99 -1.55
C LEU A 40 -3.00 -16.94 -2.24
N ALA A 41 -2.83 -16.84 -3.56
CA ALA A 41 -1.83 -17.64 -4.28
C ALA A 41 -0.39 -17.32 -3.82
N LEU A 42 -0.06 -16.05 -3.61
CA LEU A 42 1.23 -15.64 -3.04
C LEU A 42 1.45 -16.22 -1.63
N MET A 43 0.40 -16.24 -0.81
CA MET A 43 0.47 -16.79 0.55
C MET A 43 0.65 -18.29 0.57
N VAL A 44 -0.04 -19.02 -0.31
CA VAL A 44 0.14 -20.46 -0.46
C VAL A 44 1.57 -20.77 -0.89
N LEU A 45 2.09 -20.02 -1.87
CA LEU A 45 3.47 -20.18 -2.33
C LEU A 45 4.51 -19.88 -1.23
N GLY A 46 4.26 -18.88 -0.39
CA GLY A 46 5.12 -18.55 0.75
C GLY A 46 4.83 -19.36 2.01
N GLU A 47 4.02 -20.42 1.91
CA GLU A 47 3.60 -21.29 3.04
C GLU A 47 2.99 -20.53 4.22
N GLN A 48 2.35 -19.39 3.94
CA GLN A 48 1.78 -18.48 4.93
C GLN A 48 0.37 -18.92 5.37
N TRP A 49 0.23 -20.16 5.83
CA TRP A 49 -1.06 -20.76 6.20
C TRP A 49 -1.79 -20.00 7.31
N LEU A 50 -1.03 -19.49 8.29
CA LEU A 50 -1.58 -18.67 9.37
C LEU A 50 -2.16 -17.36 8.85
N THR A 51 -1.54 -16.76 7.83
CA THR A 51 -2.03 -15.56 7.16
C THR A 51 -3.34 -15.80 6.43
N ILE A 52 -3.48 -16.96 5.78
CA ILE A 52 -4.73 -17.35 5.13
C ILE A 52 -5.84 -17.54 6.18
N ALA A 53 -5.53 -18.18 7.32
CA ALA A 53 -6.49 -18.33 8.42
C ALA A 53 -6.89 -16.97 9.02
N GLY A 54 -5.92 -16.08 9.25
CA GLY A 54 -6.15 -14.71 9.70
C GLY A 54 -7.04 -13.91 8.73
N TRP A 55 -6.82 -14.05 7.42
CA TRP A 55 -7.67 -13.47 6.39
C TRP A 55 -9.13 -13.95 6.51
N VAL A 56 -9.36 -15.26 6.65
CA VAL A 56 -10.72 -15.80 6.85
C VAL A 56 -11.39 -15.19 8.08
N VAL A 57 -10.72 -15.23 9.23
CA VAL A 57 -11.27 -14.74 10.50
C VAL A 57 -11.60 -13.24 10.42
N LEU A 58 -10.66 -12.43 9.93
CA LEU A 58 -10.85 -10.98 9.83
C LEU A 58 -11.90 -10.60 8.78
N SER A 59 -12.05 -11.36 7.70
CA SER A 59 -13.17 -11.20 6.77
C SER A 59 -14.51 -11.51 7.43
N LEU A 60 -14.62 -12.55 8.26
CA LEU A 60 -15.85 -12.86 9.01
C LEU A 60 -16.20 -11.74 10.00
N VAL A 61 -15.20 -11.18 10.69
CA VAL A 61 -15.38 -9.99 11.54
C VAL A 61 -15.94 -8.81 10.74
N GLY A 62 -15.38 -8.55 9.54
CA GLY A 62 -15.89 -7.52 8.65
C GLY A 62 -17.34 -7.77 8.21
N ILE A 63 -17.69 -9.02 7.89
CA ILE A 63 -19.07 -9.40 7.51
C ILE A 63 -20.05 -9.15 8.66
N ALA A 64 -19.66 -9.51 9.88
CA ALA A 64 -20.44 -9.27 11.09
C ALA A 64 -20.64 -7.76 11.32
N ALA A 65 -19.56 -6.97 11.25
CA ALA A 65 -19.60 -5.52 11.43
C ALA A 65 -20.50 -4.82 10.41
N VAL A 66 -20.37 -5.15 9.13
CA VAL A 66 -21.22 -4.58 8.06
C VAL A 66 -22.68 -5.01 8.25
N THR A 67 -22.93 -6.27 8.64
CA THR A 67 -24.28 -6.77 8.86
C THR A 67 -24.96 -6.07 10.03
N TRP A 68 -24.22 -5.87 11.12
CA TRP A 68 -24.72 -5.13 12.27
C TRP A 68 -24.98 -3.66 11.91
N ALA A 69 -24.00 -2.98 11.30
CA ALA A 69 -24.15 -1.57 10.93
C ALA A 69 -25.31 -1.33 9.95
N ALA A 70 -25.51 -2.21 8.97
CA ALA A 70 -26.61 -2.12 8.02
C ALA A 70 -27.99 -2.41 8.63
N LYS A 71 -28.05 -3.18 9.73
CA LYS A 71 -29.30 -3.42 10.48
C LYS A 71 -29.63 -2.26 11.43
N THR A 72 -28.60 -1.66 12.02
CA THR A 72 -28.77 -0.62 13.05
C THR A 72 -28.97 0.76 12.45
N TRP A 73 -28.36 1.06 11.30
CA TRP A 73 -28.38 2.41 10.70
C TRP A 73 -28.61 2.41 9.19
N PRO A 74 -29.34 3.42 8.65
CA PRO A 74 -29.53 3.60 7.21
C PRO A 74 -28.29 4.24 6.56
N LEU A 75 -27.18 3.49 6.52
CA LEU A 75 -25.89 3.99 6.02
C LEU A 75 -25.79 3.91 4.49
N PRO A 76 -25.20 4.92 3.82
CA PRO A 76 -24.86 4.81 2.41
C PRO A 76 -23.85 3.69 2.14
N ARG A 77 -23.86 3.13 0.92
CA ARG A 77 -22.96 2.03 0.53
C ARG A 77 -21.47 2.32 0.75
N ALA A 78 -21.05 3.59 0.59
CA ALA A 78 -19.67 4.00 0.83
C ALA A 78 -19.25 3.85 2.30
N TRP A 79 -20.19 4.06 3.24
CA TRP A 79 -19.96 3.89 4.68
C TRP A 79 -19.88 2.41 5.04
N LEU A 80 -20.77 1.58 4.48
CA LEU A 80 -20.70 0.13 4.67
C LEU A 80 -19.37 -0.44 4.14
N PHE A 81 -18.87 0.09 3.02
CA PHE A 81 -17.54 -0.26 2.52
C PHE A 81 -16.42 0.18 3.48
N ALA A 82 -16.49 1.41 3.99
CA ALA A 82 -15.50 1.90 4.94
C ALA A 82 -15.47 1.06 6.23
N ILE A 83 -16.64 0.70 6.78
CA ILE A 83 -16.77 -0.20 7.95
C ILE A 83 -16.17 -1.57 7.64
N ALA A 84 -16.46 -2.12 6.46
CA ALA A 84 -15.93 -3.42 6.04
C ALA A 84 -14.39 -3.45 6.06
N VAL A 85 -13.73 -2.34 5.75
CA VAL A 85 -12.27 -2.23 5.72
C VAL A 85 -11.69 -1.84 7.08
N LEU A 86 -12.24 -0.81 7.73
CA LEU A 86 -11.70 -0.25 8.96
C LEU A 86 -11.87 -1.18 10.16
N VAL A 87 -12.98 -1.91 10.27
CA VAL A 87 -13.19 -2.77 11.45
C VAL A 87 -12.21 -3.94 11.48
N PRO A 88 -12.04 -4.74 10.39
CA PRO A 88 -11.01 -5.78 10.36
C PRO A 88 -9.60 -5.22 10.54
N ALA A 89 -9.28 -4.08 9.91
CA ALA A 89 -7.97 -3.44 10.07
C ALA A 89 -7.73 -2.98 11.52
N GLY A 90 -8.72 -2.39 12.18
CA GLY A 90 -8.63 -1.96 13.58
C GLY A 90 -8.51 -3.14 14.55
N VAL A 91 -9.27 -4.21 14.33
CA VAL A 91 -9.13 -5.47 15.10
C VAL A 91 -7.75 -6.05 14.91
N HIS A 92 -7.22 -6.04 13.68
CA HIS A 92 -5.87 -6.51 13.40
C HIS A 92 -4.80 -5.72 14.14
N VAL A 93 -4.84 -4.39 14.10
CA VAL A 93 -3.93 -3.50 14.85
C VAL A 93 -4.04 -3.74 16.36
N LEU A 94 -5.26 -3.84 16.88
CA LEU A 94 -5.49 -4.09 18.30
C LEU A 94 -4.86 -5.42 18.72
N LEU A 95 -5.06 -6.48 17.94
CA LEU A 95 -4.48 -7.78 18.23
C LEU A 95 -2.95 -7.73 18.16
N MET A 96 -2.36 -7.03 17.17
CA MET A 96 -0.89 -6.84 17.10
C MET A 96 -0.36 -6.12 18.32
N TRP A 97 -1.06 -5.07 18.78
CA TRP A 97 -0.70 -4.35 19.99
C TRP A 97 -0.79 -5.24 21.24
N LEU A 98 -1.85 -6.04 21.36
CA LEU A 98 -2.02 -7.01 22.45
C LEU A 98 -0.96 -8.13 22.42
N ALA A 99 -0.54 -8.58 21.23
CA ALA A 99 0.51 -9.57 21.07
C ALA A 99 1.90 -9.07 21.50
N GLY A 100 2.09 -7.76 21.61
CA GLY A 100 3.27 -7.17 22.26
C GLY A 100 3.35 -7.46 23.76
N ALA A 101 2.26 -7.91 24.40
CA ALA A 101 2.28 -8.35 25.78
C ALA A 101 2.96 -9.72 25.92
N PRO A 102 3.85 -9.94 26.91
CA PRO A 102 4.58 -11.19 27.07
C PRO A 102 3.69 -12.45 27.09
N ALA A 103 2.51 -12.35 27.71
CA ALA A 103 1.52 -13.42 27.82
C ALA A 103 0.85 -13.80 26.47
N LEU A 104 0.95 -12.94 25.46
CA LEU A 104 0.31 -13.08 24.15
C LEU A 104 1.34 -13.03 23.00
N SER A 105 2.64 -13.08 23.30
CA SER A 105 3.74 -13.05 22.34
C SER A 105 3.66 -14.14 21.27
N ASN A 106 3.12 -15.31 21.62
CA ASN A 106 2.85 -16.41 20.70
C ASN A 106 1.78 -16.09 19.64
N LEU A 107 1.01 -14.99 19.79
CA LEU A 107 0.06 -14.53 18.78
C LEU A 107 0.72 -13.70 17.66
N SER A 108 1.95 -13.19 17.88
CA SER A 108 2.65 -12.33 16.93
C SER A 108 2.79 -12.93 15.51
N PRO A 109 3.14 -14.22 15.32
CA PRO A 109 3.19 -14.85 14.00
C PRO A 109 1.83 -14.91 13.29
N TYR A 110 0.74 -14.98 14.06
CA TYR A 110 -0.64 -15.02 13.54
C TYR A 110 -1.14 -13.64 13.09
N LEU A 111 -0.40 -12.59 13.45
CA LEU A 111 -0.82 -11.20 13.34
C LEU A 111 0.06 -10.35 12.43
N ALA A 112 1.23 -10.82 11.99
CA ALA A 112 2.02 -10.18 10.92
C ALA A 112 1.36 -10.20 9.52
N ALA A 113 0.09 -10.59 9.48
CA ALA A 113 -0.48 -11.41 8.44
C ALA A 113 -1.90 -10.95 8.06
N GLY A 114 -2.16 -9.66 8.20
CA GLY A 114 -3.42 -9.04 7.82
C GLY A 114 -3.30 -8.46 6.43
N LEU A 115 -4.04 -9.02 5.48
CA LEU A 115 -4.39 -8.26 4.29
C LEU A 115 -5.37 -7.15 4.70
N TYR A 116 -4.82 -6.05 5.26
CA TYR A 116 -5.59 -4.97 5.87
C TYR A 116 -6.76 -4.50 5.01
N VAL A 117 -6.56 -4.47 3.69
CA VAL A 117 -7.58 -4.08 2.73
C VAL A 117 -8.39 -5.27 2.21
N THR A 118 -7.76 -6.39 1.85
CA THR A 118 -8.49 -7.48 1.17
C THR A 118 -9.46 -8.21 2.09
N ASN A 119 -9.21 -8.23 3.41
CA ASN A 119 -10.15 -8.73 4.41
C ASN A 119 -11.50 -7.99 4.29
N GLY A 120 -11.43 -6.66 4.16
CA GLY A 120 -12.59 -5.81 4.02
C GLY A 120 -13.23 -5.84 2.64
N LEU A 121 -12.43 -5.97 1.56
CA LEU A 121 -12.97 -6.19 0.22
C LEU A 121 -13.78 -7.50 0.15
N THR A 122 -13.24 -8.56 0.76
CA THR A 122 -13.89 -9.86 0.89
C THR A 122 -15.16 -9.76 1.71
N ALA A 123 -15.12 -9.08 2.86
CA ALA A 123 -16.29 -8.88 3.69
C ALA A 123 -17.41 -8.12 2.96
N TYR A 124 -17.06 -7.05 2.24
CA TYR A 124 -18.03 -6.26 1.48
C TYR A 124 -18.67 -7.05 0.34
N ASP A 125 -17.89 -7.80 -0.43
CA ASP A 125 -18.42 -8.65 -1.51
C ASP A 125 -19.24 -9.83 -0.95
N ALA A 126 -18.80 -10.48 0.12
CA ALA A 126 -19.54 -11.51 0.84
C ALA A 126 -20.93 -11.02 1.28
N LYS A 127 -21.01 -9.79 1.80
CA LYS A 127 -22.32 -9.21 2.16
C LYS A 127 -23.22 -8.99 0.94
N ARG A 128 -22.64 -8.68 -0.21
CA ARG A 128 -23.39 -8.35 -1.43
C ARG A 128 -23.86 -9.58 -2.20
N GLN A 129 -23.03 -10.63 -2.31
CA GLN A 129 -23.30 -11.77 -3.18
C GLN A 129 -23.38 -13.12 -2.45
N GLY A 130 -23.11 -13.14 -1.14
CA GLY A 130 -23.12 -14.32 -0.28
C GLY A 130 -21.72 -14.76 0.12
N THR A 131 -21.57 -15.09 1.41
CA THR A 131 -20.29 -15.48 2.03
C THR A 131 -19.64 -16.66 1.30
N LEU A 132 -20.36 -17.77 1.17
CA LEU A 132 -19.83 -18.98 0.54
C LEU A 132 -19.31 -18.70 -0.88
N LYS A 133 -20.11 -18.01 -1.71
CA LYS A 133 -19.75 -17.69 -3.09
C LYS A 133 -18.47 -16.85 -3.17
N THR A 134 -18.30 -15.87 -2.27
CA THR A 134 -17.10 -15.02 -2.25
C THR A 134 -15.86 -15.80 -1.83
N PHE A 135 -15.95 -16.60 -0.77
CA PHE A 135 -14.82 -17.41 -0.30
C PHE A 135 -14.41 -18.48 -1.31
N THR A 136 -15.38 -19.20 -1.90
CA THR A 136 -15.08 -20.20 -2.94
C THR A 136 -14.50 -19.55 -4.19
N ALA A 137 -14.95 -18.35 -4.57
CA ALA A 137 -14.39 -17.60 -5.69
C ALA A 137 -12.95 -17.15 -5.40
N ALA A 138 -12.68 -16.61 -4.21
CA ALA A 138 -11.34 -16.19 -3.80
C ALA A 138 -10.37 -17.39 -3.75
N ALA A 139 -10.77 -18.47 -3.07
CA ALA A 139 -9.99 -19.69 -2.97
C ALA A 139 -9.78 -20.36 -4.34
N GLY A 140 -10.81 -20.42 -5.19
CA GLY A 140 -10.72 -20.98 -6.52
C GLY A 140 -9.75 -20.21 -7.42
N VAL A 141 -9.82 -18.87 -7.42
CA VAL A 141 -8.83 -18.06 -8.16
C VAL A 141 -7.43 -18.27 -7.59
N GLY A 142 -7.27 -18.25 -6.27
CA GLY A 142 -5.97 -18.46 -5.63
C GLY A 142 -5.35 -19.80 -5.99
N LEU A 143 -6.14 -20.89 -5.88
CA LEU A 143 -5.71 -22.24 -6.22
C LEU A 143 -5.33 -22.38 -7.70
N ILE A 144 -6.18 -21.91 -8.61
CA ILE A 144 -5.88 -22.01 -10.05
C ILE A 144 -4.64 -21.18 -10.40
N THR A 145 -4.51 -19.98 -9.83
CA THR A 145 -3.32 -19.13 -10.04
C THR A 145 -2.05 -19.84 -9.56
N TYR A 146 -2.11 -20.45 -8.37
CA TYR A 146 -1.00 -21.23 -7.82
C TYR A 146 -0.65 -22.42 -8.72
N LEU A 147 -1.64 -23.22 -9.15
CA LEU A 147 -1.43 -24.37 -10.04
C LEU A 147 -0.83 -23.97 -11.40
N VAL A 148 -1.20 -22.81 -11.95
CA VAL A 148 -0.63 -22.30 -13.21
C VAL A 148 0.83 -21.87 -13.05
N ILE A 149 1.20 -21.34 -11.88
CA ILE A 149 2.57 -20.87 -11.60
C ILE A 149 3.49 -22.00 -11.16
N LEU A 150 2.94 -23.10 -10.62
CA LEU A 150 3.70 -24.22 -10.09
C LEU A 150 4.74 -24.80 -11.09
N PRO A 151 4.41 -25.03 -12.38
CA PRO A 151 5.40 -25.48 -13.37
C PRO A 151 6.51 -24.46 -13.63
N LEU A 152 6.20 -23.17 -13.57
CA LEU A 152 7.20 -22.10 -13.69
C LEU A 152 8.13 -22.10 -12.47
N GLY A 153 7.59 -22.34 -11.28
CA GLY A 153 8.36 -22.52 -10.06
C GLY A 153 9.38 -23.67 -10.17
N TRP A 154 8.93 -24.83 -10.65
CA TRP A 154 9.81 -26.00 -10.89
C TRP A 154 10.87 -25.73 -11.94
N ALA A 155 10.50 -25.11 -13.08
CA ALA A 155 11.46 -24.79 -14.14
C ALA A 155 12.54 -23.80 -13.70
N LEU A 156 12.22 -22.94 -12.73
CA LEU A 156 13.14 -21.93 -12.19
C LEU A 156 13.91 -22.42 -10.98
N GLU A 157 13.57 -23.59 -10.41
CA GLU A 157 14.19 -24.14 -9.20
C GLU A 157 15.69 -24.40 -9.39
N GLU A 158 16.11 -24.80 -10.60
CA GLU A 158 17.52 -24.96 -10.98
C GLU A 158 18.33 -23.66 -10.93
N VAL A 159 17.67 -22.51 -11.03
CA VAL A 159 18.28 -21.17 -11.02
C VAL A 159 18.10 -20.50 -9.65
N ARG A 160 17.41 -21.17 -8.71
CA ARG A 160 16.98 -20.59 -7.44
C ARG A 160 17.73 -21.21 -6.28
N ASP A 161 18.66 -20.45 -5.70
CA ASP A 161 19.47 -20.96 -4.60
C ASP A 161 18.70 -21.24 -3.30
N ARG A 162 17.47 -20.72 -3.14
CA ARG A 162 16.63 -20.91 -1.93
C ARG A 162 15.12 -20.79 -2.26
N PRO A 163 14.24 -21.44 -1.48
CA PRO A 163 12.79 -21.25 -1.61
C PRO A 163 12.39 -19.78 -1.41
N PRO A 164 11.26 -19.32 -2.01
CA PRO A 164 10.79 -17.96 -1.87
C PRO A 164 10.55 -17.62 -0.40
N LEU A 165 11.42 -16.81 0.19
CA LEU A 165 10.95 -15.84 1.16
C LEU A 165 10.26 -14.74 0.34
N VAL A 166 8.99 -14.96 -0.03
CA VAL A 166 8.10 -13.82 -0.25
C VAL A 166 7.99 -13.17 1.13
N SER A 167 8.90 -12.25 1.42
CA SER A 167 8.73 -11.33 2.52
C SER A 167 7.38 -10.69 2.26
N ALA A 168 6.40 -11.02 3.11
CA ALA A 168 5.22 -10.18 3.25
C ALA A 168 5.72 -8.73 3.33
N PRO A 169 5.04 -7.76 2.69
CA PRO A 169 5.46 -6.37 2.66
C PRO A 169 5.99 -6.00 4.05
N SER A 170 7.28 -5.61 4.08
CA SER A 170 8.06 -5.40 5.29
C SER A 170 7.18 -4.73 6.32
N LEU A 171 7.14 -5.30 7.54
CA LEU A 171 6.40 -4.87 8.72
C LEU A 171 6.31 -3.34 8.83
N GLN A 172 5.41 -2.73 8.06
CA GLN A 172 5.00 -1.36 8.26
C GLN A 172 4.38 -1.36 9.65
N GLU A 173 4.67 -0.32 10.44
CA GLU A 173 4.00 -0.16 11.73
C GLU A 173 2.49 -0.32 11.52
N PRO A 174 1.85 -1.35 12.09
CA PRO A 174 0.44 -1.68 11.84
C PRO A 174 -0.50 -0.48 12.02
N LEU A 175 -0.10 0.35 12.98
CA LEU A 175 -0.67 1.63 13.33
C LEU A 175 -0.62 2.66 12.19
N LEU A 176 0.51 2.78 11.48
CA LEU A 176 0.66 3.63 10.31
C LEU A 176 -0.23 3.14 9.16
N VAL A 177 -0.26 1.82 8.91
CA VAL A 177 -1.14 1.21 7.89
C VAL A 177 -2.61 1.56 8.14
N PHE A 178 -3.06 1.40 9.38
CA PHE A 178 -4.42 1.75 9.76
C PHE A 178 -4.70 3.24 9.64
N ALA A 179 -3.78 4.10 10.07
CA ALA A 179 -3.90 5.54 9.90
C ALA A 179 -4.07 5.92 8.42
N THR A 180 -3.24 5.38 7.52
CA THR A 180 -3.35 5.65 6.08
C THR A 180 -4.66 5.14 5.49
N ILE A 181 -5.14 3.96 5.92
CA ILE A 181 -6.47 3.45 5.53
C ILE A 181 -7.56 4.45 5.92
N ALA A 182 -7.55 4.91 7.17
CA ALA A 182 -8.54 5.84 7.69
C ALA A 182 -8.50 7.17 6.95
N ILE A 183 -7.30 7.75 6.77
CA ILE A 183 -7.10 9.01 6.03
C ILE A 183 -7.53 8.87 4.57
N ALA A 184 -7.17 7.79 3.88
CA ALA A 184 -7.55 7.57 2.49
C ALA A 184 -9.07 7.44 2.32
N LEU A 185 -9.74 6.71 3.22
CA LEU A 185 -11.19 6.65 3.25
C LEU A 185 -11.80 8.03 3.57
N ALA A 186 -11.14 8.83 4.41
CA ALA A 186 -11.51 10.22 4.70
C ALA A 186 -11.53 11.13 3.51
N VAL A 187 -10.40 11.23 2.84
CA VAL A 187 -10.28 12.03 1.62
C VAL A 187 -11.31 11.57 0.59
N ARG A 188 -11.51 10.26 0.46
CA ARG A 188 -12.48 9.69 -0.47
C ARG A 188 -13.93 10.03 -0.16
N VAL A 189 -14.37 9.88 1.09
CA VAL A 189 -15.78 10.03 1.47
C VAL A 189 -16.12 11.49 1.79
N ALA A 190 -15.20 12.27 2.37
CA ALA A 190 -15.42 13.70 2.67
C ALA A 190 -15.26 14.60 1.44
N LEU A 191 -14.18 14.44 0.66
CA LEU A 191 -13.88 15.33 -0.48
C LEU A 191 -14.34 14.76 -1.82
N GLY A 192 -14.68 13.47 -1.89
CA GLY A 192 -14.97 12.78 -3.14
C GLY A 192 -13.75 12.59 -4.04
N TRP A 193 -12.54 12.85 -3.52
CA TRP A 193 -11.29 12.81 -4.26
C TRP A 193 -10.73 11.39 -4.36
N GLY A 194 -9.77 11.20 -5.27
CA GLY A 194 -9.00 9.96 -5.37
C GLY A 194 -7.70 10.11 -4.61
N SER A 195 -7.20 9.04 -4.01
CA SER A 195 -5.98 9.03 -3.22
C SER A 195 -4.92 8.06 -3.74
N ALA A 196 -4.98 7.63 -5.00
CA ALA A 196 -4.20 6.51 -5.54
C ALA A 196 -4.51 5.16 -4.86
N GLY A 197 -5.57 5.11 -4.03
CA GLY A 197 -5.85 4.01 -3.12
C GLY A 197 -4.96 4.01 -1.87
N ILE A 198 -5.38 3.25 -0.85
CA ILE A 198 -4.69 3.08 0.43
C ILE A 198 -3.23 2.62 0.23
N ILE A 199 -3.06 1.64 -0.67
CA ILE A 199 -1.77 1.01 -0.98
C ILE A 199 -0.80 2.02 -1.59
N GLY A 200 -1.29 2.98 -2.39
CA GLY A 200 -0.47 4.02 -3.01
C GLY A 200 0.21 4.90 -1.99
N ALA A 201 -0.54 5.39 -1.00
CA ALA A 201 0.03 6.28 0.01
C ALA A 201 1.06 5.58 0.89
N LEU A 202 0.80 4.35 1.32
CA LEU A 202 1.77 3.54 2.08
C LEU A 202 3.03 3.26 1.27
N PHE A 203 2.86 2.89 0.01
CA PHE A 203 3.98 2.65 -0.88
C PHE A 203 4.83 3.91 -1.13
N PHE A 204 4.21 5.09 -1.28
CA PHE A 204 4.97 6.33 -1.44
C PHE A 204 5.73 6.74 -0.18
N VAL A 205 5.19 6.41 1.00
CA VAL A 205 5.87 6.64 2.27
C VAL A 205 7.06 5.71 2.40
N ASP A 206 6.90 4.43 2.08
CA ASP A 206 7.98 3.44 2.11
C ASP A 206 9.08 3.68 1.07
N LEU A 207 8.70 4.15 -0.12
CA LEU A 207 9.66 4.42 -1.18
C LEU A 207 10.76 5.38 -0.73
N LEU A 208 10.45 6.32 0.19
CA LEU A 208 11.31 7.41 0.73
C LEU A 208 12.10 8.20 -0.33
N ASN A 209 11.87 7.94 -1.60
CA ASN A 209 12.61 8.43 -2.74
C ASN A 209 11.61 9.08 -3.71
N PRO A 210 11.62 10.42 -3.80
CA PRO A 210 10.66 11.15 -4.63
C PRO A 210 10.82 10.84 -6.12
N THR A 211 12.03 10.48 -6.56
CA THR A 211 12.30 10.09 -7.95
C THR A 211 11.56 8.81 -8.32
N SER A 212 11.59 7.81 -7.45
CA SER A 212 10.85 6.54 -7.65
C SER A 212 9.34 6.76 -7.65
N ALA A 213 8.86 7.66 -6.78
CA ALA A 213 7.46 8.04 -6.75
C ALA A 213 7.02 8.70 -8.08
N ILE A 214 7.84 9.60 -8.64
CA ILE A 214 7.60 10.24 -9.93
C ILE A 214 7.53 9.20 -11.05
N VAL A 215 8.44 8.22 -11.07
CA VAL A 215 8.43 7.13 -12.07
C VAL A 215 7.11 6.36 -12.00
N VAL A 216 6.65 5.97 -10.81
CA VAL A 216 5.39 5.24 -10.62
C VAL A 216 4.17 6.07 -11.03
N VAL A 217 4.16 7.36 -10.69
CA VAL A 217 3.11 8.31 -11.13
C VAL A 217 3.12 8.43 -12.65
N ALA A 218 4.30 8.53 -13.29
CA ALA A 218 4.42 8.58 -14.74
C ALA A 218 3.89 7.30 -15.39
N MET A 219 4.21 6.12 -14.84
CA MET A 219 3.66 4.84 -15.32
C MET A 219 2.14 4.78 -15.16
N ALA A 220 1.59 5.32 -14.08
CA ALA A 220 0.14 5.44 -13.92
C ALA A 220 -0.48 6.38 -14.95
N LEU A 221 0.15 7.50 -15.28
CA LEU A 221 -0.34 8.40 -16.33
C LEU A 221 -0.31 7.73 -17.70
N ILE A 222 0.79 7.03 -18.04
CA ILE A 222 0.93 6.25 -19.27
C ILE A 222 -0.17 5.17 -19.33
N GLY A 223 -0.34 4.39 -18.27
CA GLY A 223 -1.39 3.37 -18.15
C GLY A 223 -2.80 3.96 -18.32
N ALA A 224 -3.05 5.16 -17.81
CA ALA A 224 -4.33 5.86 -18.00
C ALA A 224 -4.56 6.30 -19.45
N VAL A 225 -3.51 6.75 -20.14
CA VAL A 225 -3.58 7.09 -21.57
C VAL A 225 -3.85 5.85 -22.41
N ILE A 226 -3.08 4.77 -22.20
CA ILE A 226 -3.28 3.48 -22.88
C ILE A 226 -4.70 2.97 -22.64
N TYR A 227 -5.15 2.97 -21.38
CA TYR A 227 -6.49 2.50 -21.03
C TYR A 227 -7.58 3.32 -21.73
N ARG A 228 -7.46 4.66 -21.76
CA ARG A 228 -8.43 5.52 -22.44
C ARG A 228 -8.47 5.27 -23.95
N ALA A 229 -7.33 4.97 -24.57
CA ALA A 229 -7.28 4.62 -25.99
C ALA A 229 -8.04 3.32 -26.24
N VAL A 230 -7.73 2.26 -25.49
CA VAL A 230 -8.39 0.94 -25.64
C VAL A 230 -9.87 1.00 -25.29
N ALA A 231 -10.24 1.69 -24.22
CA ALA A 231 -11.63 1.74 -23.73
C ALA A 231 -12.60 2.42 -24.70
N ARG A 232 -12.12 3.21 -25.67
CA ARG A 232 -12.97 3.78 -26.74
C ARG A 232 -13.55 2.71 -27.66
N TYR A 233 -12.88 1.58 -27.78
CA TYR A 233 -13.26 0.50 -28.70
C TYR A 233 -14.03 -0.63 -28.01
N VAL A 234 -14.19 -0.59 -26.68
CA VAL A 234 -14.74 -1.72 -25.92
C VAL A 234 -15.88 -1.28 -24.99
N GLY A 235 -17.07 -1.83 -25.21
CA GLY A 235 -18.25 -1.62 -24.36
C GLY A 235 -18.17 -2.43 -23.06
N LEU A 236 -17.41 -1.94 -22.07
CA LEU A 236 -17.24 -2.62 -20.78
C LEU A 236 -18.21 -2.12 -19.71
N SER A 237 -18.83 -3.05 -18.96
CA SER A 237 -19.57 -2.70 -17.74
C SER A 237 -18.66 -2.07 -16.68
N PRO A 238 -19.18 -1.32 -15.68
CA PRO A 238 -18.34 -0.65 -14.67
C PRO A 238 -17.37 -1.57 -13.90
N LYS A 239 -17.77 -2.83 -13.66
CA LYS A 239 -16.90 -3.84 -13.00
C LYS A 239 -15.85 -4.40 -13.96
N GLN A 240 -16.23 -4.75 -15.19
CA GLN A 240 -15.26 -5.19 -16.22
C GLN A 240 -14.25 -4.08 -16.52
N ARG A 241 -14.69 -2.82 -16.54
CA ARG A 241 -13.85 -1.63 -16.65
C ARG A 241 -12.80 -1.60 -15.54
N LEU A 242 -13.20 -1.76 -14.28
CA LEU A 242 -12.23 -1.82 -13.17
C LEU A 242 -11.20 -2.93 -13.37
N TYR A 243 -11.61 -4.11 -13.80
CA TYR A 243 -10.70 -5.24 -13.99
C TYR A 243 -9.74 -5.04 -15.15
N SER A 244 -10.25 -4.55 -16.29
CA SER A 244 -9.40 -4.18 -17.42
C SER A 244 -8.37 -3.12 -17.05
N ILE A 245 -8.75 -2.12 -16.24
CA ILE A 245 -7.82 -1.11 -15.75
C ILE A 245 -6.71 -1.76 -14.91
N MET A 246 -7.08 -2.58 -13.93
CA MET A 246 -6.10 -3.22 -13.04
C MET A 246 -5.13 -4.11 -13.81
N ILE A 247 -5.61 -4.89 -14.79
CA ILE A 247 -4.77 -5.75 -15.62
C ILE A 247 -3.84 -4.91 -16.50
N VAL A 248 -4.38 -3.94 -17.26
CA VAL A 248 -3.57 -3.10 -18.16
C VAL A 248 -2.53 -2.32 -17.39
N SER A 249 -2.88 -1.79 -16.22
CA SER A 249 -1.96 -1.03 -15.38
C SER A 249 -0.92 -1.90 -14.69
N ALA A 250 -1.27 -3.11 -14.25
CA ALA A 250 -0.29 -4.05 -13.72
C ALA A 250 0.74 -4.45 -14.77
N ILE A 251 0.29 -4.75 -16.01
CA ILE A 251 1.18 -5.04 -17.15
C ILE A 251 2.02 -3.81 -17.49
N ALA A 252 1.41 -2.63 -17.61
CA ALA A 252 2.13 -1.40 -17.92
C ALA A 252 3.16 -1.02 -16.85
N SER A 253 2.84 -1.22 -15.57
CA SER A 253 3.77 -0.99 -14.45
C SER A 253 4.92 -2.00 -14.48
N TRP A 254 4.61 -3.29 -14.65
CA TRP A 254 5.62 -4.33 -14.71
C TRP A 254 6.61 -4.14 -15.87
N PHE A 255 6.11 -4.06 -17.11
CA PHE A 255 6.95 -3.84 -18.28
C PHE A 255 7.61 -2.46 -18.27
N GLY A 256 6.87 -1.43 -17.85
CA GLY A 256 7.36 -0.05 -17.82
C GLY A 256 8.51 0.14 -16.84
N LEU A 257 8.42 -0.45 -15.64
CA LEU A 257 9.51 -0.40 -14.65
C LEU A 257 10.73 -1.19 -15.13
N PHE A 258 10.53 -2.40 -15.68
CA PHE A 258 11.61 -3.19 -16.25
C PHE A 258 12.42 -2.42 -17.30
N TRP A 259 11.74 -1.80 -18.28
CA TRP A 259 12.42 -1.02 -19.32
C TRP A 259 13.02 0.28 -18.78
N ALA A 260 12.36 0.93 -17.81
CA ALA A 260 12.89 2.13 -17.18
C ALA A 260 14.20 1.86 -16.43
N ASP A 261 14.28 0.75 -15.69
CA ASP A 261 15.51 0.30 -15.03
C ASP A 261 16.57 -0.10 -16.06
N TRP A 262 16.18 -0.83 -17.11
CA TRP A 262 17.08 -1.21 -18.19
C TRP A 262 17.73 0.01 -18.89
N TRP A 263 16.98 1.10 -19.06
CA TRP A 263 17.49 2.36 -19.60
C TRP A 263 18.20 3.25 -18.58
N GLY A 264 18.32 2.81 -17.32
CA GLY A 264 18.98 3.57 -16.26
C GLY A 264 18.20 4.80 -15.82
N ILE A 265 16.86 4.80 -15.91
CA ILE A 265 16.03 5.90 -15.41
C ILE A 265 16.13 5.95 -13.88
N PRO A 266 16.58 7.09 -13.29
CA PRO A 266 16.73 7.20 -11.85
C PRO A 266 15.43 6.87 -11.10
N GLY A 267 15.51 6.09 -10.02
CA GLY A 267 14.37 5.68 -9.19
C GLY A 267 13.55 4.50 -9.74
N ALA A 268 13.73 4.09 -11.00
CA ALA A 268 13.07 2.89 -11.53
C ALA A 268 13.58 1.62 -10.83
N GLU A 269 14.89 1.54 -10.58
CA GLU A 269 15.53 0.42 -9.88
C GLU A 269 14.88 0.16 -8.51
N ILE A 270 14.67 1.21 -7.71
CA ILE A 270 14.09 1.11 -6.36
C ILE A 270 12.64 0.64 -6.46
N ALA A 271 11.84 1.25 -7.34
CA ALA A 271 10.46 0.81 -7.56
C ALA A 271 10.40 -0.64 -8.06
N GLN A 272 11.38 -1.09 -8.84
CA GLN A 272 11.48 -2.45 -9.35
C GLN A 272 11.88 -3.48 -8.28
N GLN A 273 12.38 -3.08 -7.11
CA GLN A 273 12.62 -4.00 -6.00
C GLN A 273 11.31 -4.46 -5.34
N TYR A 274 10.23 -3.71 -5.53
CA TYR A 274 8.91 -4.06 -5.01
C TYR A 274 8.15 -4.98 -5.97
N ALA A 275 7.73 -6.13 -5.46
CA ALA A 275 7.09 -7.16 -6.28
C ALA A 275 5.65 -6.82 -6.65
N VAL A 276 4.86 -6.30 -5.71
CA VAL A 276 3.40 -6.25 -5.87
C VAL A 276 2.88 -4.82 -5.86
N GLU A 277 3.48 -3.97 -5.05
CA GLU A 277 3.04 -2.62 -4.73
C GLU A 277 2.93 -1.76 -6.00
N PRO A 278 3.96 -1.66 -6.88
CA PRO A 278 3.86 -0.81 -8.05
C PRO A 278 2.72 -1.22 -8.99
N LEU A 279 2.50 -2.53 -9.15
CA LEU A 279 1.46 -3.08 -10.03
C LEU A 279 0.06 -2.68 -9.53
N LEU A 280 -0.16 -2.77 -8.23
CA LEU A 280 -1.44 -2.39 -7.61
C LEU A 280 -1.65 -0.89 -7.58
N VAL A 281 -0.62 -0.13 -7.19
CA VAL A 281 -0.69 1.32 -7.06
C VAL A 281 -0.97 1.95 -8.41
N THR A 282 -0.26 1.55 -9.47
CA THR A 282 -0.53 2.03 -10.83
C THR A 282 -1.99 1.73 -11.24
N GLY A 283 -2.51 0.53 -10.99
CA GLY A 283 -3.89 0.19 -11.32
C GLY A 283 -4.94 1.00 -10.56
N LEU A 284 -4.71 1.24 -9.26
CA LEU A 284 -5.58 2.06 -8.44
C LEU A 284 -5.55 3.53 -8.88
N MET A 285 -4.37 4.08 -9.15
CA MET A 285 -4.19 5.42 -9.69
C MET A 285 -4.90 5.62 -11.03
N VAL A 286 -4.74 4.68 -11.96
CA VAL A 286 -5.41 4.75 -13.26
C VAL A 286 -6.93 4.69 -13.07
N SER A 287 -7.41 3.78 -12.22
CA SER A 287 -8.84 3.63 -11.94
C SER A 287 -9.46 4.91 -11.40
N GLU A 288 -8.77 5.59 -10.48
CA GLU A 288 -9.23 6.85 -9.93
C GLU A 288 -9.11 8.00 -10.91
N THR A 289 -8.03 8.05 -11.69
CA THR A 289 -7.83 9.04 -12.75
C THR A 289 -8.93 8.99 -13.81
N VAL A 290 -9.33 7.78 -14.20
CA VAL A 290 -10.43 7.56 -15.15
C VAL A 290 -11.77 7.98 -14.57
N ARG A 291 -12.01 7.74 -13.27
CA ARG A 291 -13.31 8.03 -12.62
C ARG A 291 -13.48 9.49 -12.20
N ARG A 292 -12.42 10.13 -11.68
CA ARG A 292 -12.49 11.42 -11.00
C ARG A 292 -11.71 12.53 -11.70
N GLY A 293 -10.85 12.18 -12.66
CA GLY A 293 -9.92 13.09 -13.31
C GLY A 293 -8.57 13.18 -12.59
N ILE A 294 -7.55 13.62 -13.35
CA ILE A 294 -6.16 13.74 -12.87
C ILE A 294 -6.04 14.67 -11.66
N PRO A 295 -6.61 15.90 -11.65
CA PRO A 295 -6.38 16.84 -10.54
C PRO A 295 -6.90 16.33 -9.20
N ARG A 296 -8.08 15.69 -9.19
CA ARG A 296 -8.67 15.13 -7.96
C ARG A 296 -7.96 13.87 -7.48
N MET A 297 -7.31 13.12 -8.37
CA MET A 297 -6.51 11.97 -8.01
C MET A 297 -5.18 12.41 -7.42
N LEU A 298 -4.48 13.35 -8.06
CA LEU A 298 -3.21 13.88 -7.56
C LEU A 298 -3.41 14.66 -6.26
N GLY A 299 -4.41 15.54 -6.19
CA GLY A 299 -4.70 16.34 -5.00
C GLY A 299 -5.04 15.49 -3.78
N GLY A 300 -5.86 14.45 -3.95
CA GLY A 300 -6.14 13.54 -2.85
C GLY A 300 -4.97 12.62 -2.53
N GLY A 301 -4.16 12.22 -3.52
CA GLY A 301 -2.91 11.48 -3.28
C GLY A 301 -1.92 12.26 -2.42
N VAL A 302 -1.63 13.51 -2.78
CA VAL A 302 -0.77 14.42 -2.02
C VAL A 302 -1.29 14.62 -0.59
N LEU A 303 -2.60 14.82 -0.44
CA LEU A 303 -3.21 14.99 0.88
C LEU A 303 -3.04 13.74 1.76
N VAL A 304 -3.31 12.55 1.22
CA VAL A 304 -3.18 11.29 1.99
C VAL A 304 -1.72 10.99 2.31
N VAL A 305 -0.79 11.17 1.36
CA VAL A 305 0.64 10.98 1.59
C VAL A 305 1.16 11.96 2.64
N GLY A 306 0.84 13.26 2.52
CA GLY A 306 1.25 14.28 3.49
C GLY A 306 0.73 14.00 4.90
N LEU A 307 -0.55 13.65 5.03
CA LEU A 307 -1.12 13.28 6.34
C LEU A 307 -0.54 11.96 6.87
N THR A 308 -0.12 11.03 6.01
CA THR A 308 0.57 9.81 6.43
C THR A 308 1.97 10.11 6.94
N PHE A 309 2.73 11.01 6.30
CA PHE A 309 4.01 11.47 6.84
C PHE A 309 3.86 12.15 8.19
N VAL A 310 2.82 12.97 8.38
CA VAL A 310 2.50 13.54 9.70
C VAL A 310 2.20 12.44 10.72
N ALA A 311 1.43 11.42 10.35
CA ALA A 311 1.16 10.28 11.22
C ALA A 311 2.44 9.51 11.59
N GLN A 312 3.31 9.25 10.62
CA GLN A 312 4.61 8.60 10.82
C GLN A 312 5.51 9.42 11.75
N TRP A 313 5.62 10.73 11.51
CA TRP A 313 6.39 11.64 12.36
C TRP A 313 5.89 11.63 13.81
N LEU A 314 4.57 11.71 14.00
CA LEU A 314 3.98 11.66 15.34
C LEU A 314 4.20 10.30 16.03
N LEU A 315 4.18 9.19 15.28
CA LEU A 315 4.49 7.87 15.83
C LEU A 315 5.95 7.77 16.28
N ALA A 316 6.87 8.32 15.47
CA ALA A 316 8.29 8.34 15.77
C ALA A 316 8.63 9.21 17.00
N GLU A 317 8.01 10.39 17.13
CA GLU A 317 8.27 11.29 18.27
C GLU A 317 7.55 10.86 19.56
N HIS A 318 6.46 10.09 19.46
CA HIS A 318 5.66 9.67 20.61
C HIS A 318 5.47 8.16 20.67
N PRO A 319 6.54 7.35 20.82
CA PRO A 319 6.46 5.89 20.76
C PRO A 319 5.56 5.29 21.85
N ARG A 320 5.50 5.91 23.05
CA ARG A 320 4.63 5.49 24.15
C ARG A 320 3.18 6.00 24.01
N GLY A 321 2.95 7.00 23.16
CA GLY A 321 1.67 7.66 22.93
C GLY A 321 1.05 7.38 21.55
N GLY A 322 1.72 6.61 20.68
CA GLY A 322 1.36 6.42 19.28
C GLY A 322 -0.09 5.96 19.06
N LEU A 323 -0.61 5.12 19.96
CA LEU A 323 -2.02 4.73 19.94
C LEU A 323 -2.97 5.93 20.16
N PHE A 324 -2.70 6.79 21.15
CA PHE A 324 -3.52 7.96 21.46
C PHE A 324 -3.42 9.03 20.36
N VAL A 325 -2.23 9.18 19.77
CA VAL A 325 -1.99 10.05 18.62
C VAL A 325 -2.82 9.58 17.43
N ILE A 326 -2.82 8.28 17.12
CA ILE A 326 -3.60 7.74 16.00
C ILE A 326 -5.09 7.79 16.32
N LEU A 327 -5.50 7.48 17.54
CA LEU A 327 -6.90 7.66 17.95
C LEU A 327 -7.31 9.13 17.83
N GLY A 328 -6.43 10.07 18.15
CA GLY A 328 -6.63 11.50 17.95
C GLY A 328 -6.73 11.88 16.47
N LEU A 329 -5.85 11.35 15.62
CA LEU A 329 -5.88 11.56 14.17
C LEU A 329 -7.14 10.97 13.54
N VAL A 330 -7.51 9.75 13.93
CA VAL A 330 -8.74 9.06 13.53
C VAL A 330 -9.95 9.82 14.04
N ALA A 331 -9.95 10.30 15.28
CA ALA A 331 -11.02 11.13 15.83
C ALA A 331 -11.15 12.46 15.07
N LEU A 332 -10.04 13.10 14.71
CA LEU A 332 -10.01 14.32 13.91
C LEU A 332 -10.51 14.08 12.49
N VAL A 333 -10.13 12.95 11.89
CA VAL A 333 -10.65 12.47 10.61
C VAL A 333 -12.16 12.21 10.72
N VAL A 334 -12.62 11.49 11.73
CA VAL A 334 -14.05 11.21 12.03
C VAL A 334 -14.83 12.50 12.32
N TRP A 335 -14.21 13.48 12.96
CA TRP A 335 -14.80 14.79 13.20
C TRP A 335 -14.92 15.58 11.89
N ALA A 336 -13.87 15.63 11.08
CA ALA A 336 -13.90 16.25 9.74
C ALA A 336 -14.93 15.55 8.84
N PHE A 337 -15.07 14.22 8.96
CA PHE A 337 -16.12 13.43 8.35
C PHE A 337 -17.51 13.80 8.84
N GLY A 338 -17.72 13.95 10.15
CA GLY A 338 -18.99 14.38 10.73
C GLY A 338 -19.40 15.76 10.24
N PHE A 339 -18.43 16.67 10.10
CA PHE A 339 -18.65 18.01 9.56
C PHE A 339 -19.03 17.99 8.07
N ALA A 340 -18.29 17.23 7.24
CA ALA A 340 -18.61 17.05 5.82
C ALA A 340 -19.94 16.29 5.60
N ALA A 341 -20.22 15.30 6.44
CA ALA A 341 -21.49 14.60 6.48
C ALA A 341 -22.64 15.50 6.93
N GLY A 342 -22.40 16.51 7.76
CA GLY A 342 -23.36 17.57 8.07
C GLY A 342 -23.79 18.36 6.82
N ALA A 343 -22.84 18.70 5.95
CA ALA A 343 -23.12 19.34 4.66
C ALA A 343 -23.85 18.39 3.69
N MET A 344 -23.45 17.11 3.60
CA MET A 344 -24.17 16.11 2.82
C MET A 344 -25.58 15.83 3.37
N ARG A 345 -25.75 15.75 4.69
CA ARG A 345 -27.04 15.60 5.38
C ARG A 345 -27.95 16.77 5.06
N ASN A 346 -27.44 17.99 5.06
CA ASN A 346 -28.23 19.17 4.66
C ASN A 346 -28.65 19.09 3.19
N THR A 347 -27.81 18.53 2.32
CA THR A 347 -28.12 18.29 0.91
C THR A 347 -29.13 17.17 0.73
N TRP A 348 -29.03 16.10 1.51
CA TRP A 348 -29.95 14.95 1.50
C TRP A 348 -31.31 15.30 2.08
N ILE A 349 -31.36 16.04 3.20
CA ILE A 349 -32.59 16.59 3.77
C ILE A 349 -33.24 17.56 2.78
N ARG A 350 -32.46 18.34 2.03
CA ARG A 350 -32.98 19.19 0.96
C ARG A 350 -33.60 18.35 -0.17
N VAL A 351 -32.93 17.30 -0.63
CA VAL A 351 -33.46 16.39 -1.67
C VAL A 351 -34.71 15.66 -1.18
N LEU A 352 -34.76 15.22 0.07
CA LEU A 352 -35.95 14.62 0.69
C LEU A 352 -37.12 15.62 0.79
N ARG A 353 -36.86 16.84 1.25
CA ARG A 353 -37.87 17.91 1.30
C ARG A 353 -38.37 18.29 -0.10
N GLU A 354 -37.49 18.29 -1.10
CA GLU A 354 -37.85 18.52 -2.49
C GLU A 354 -38.64 17.33 -3.06
N SER A 355 -38.29 16.09 -2.74
CA SER A 355 -39.07 14.91 -3.17
C SER A 355 -40.44 14.82 -2.50
N ASP A 356 -40.58 15.27 -1.25
CA ASP A 356 -41.89 15.40 -0.58
C ASP A 356 -42.74 16.50 -1.24
N HIS A 357 -42.11 17.53 -1.79
CA HIS A 357 -42.80 18.59 -2.55
C HIS A 357 -43.27 18.13 -3.93
N TYR A 358 -42.61 17.12 -4.53
CA TYR A 358 -42.94 16.54 -5.84
C TYR A 358 -43.49 15.10 -5.75
N GLY A 359 -43.86 14.64 -4.55
CA GLY A 359 -44.37 13.31 -4.30
C GLY A 359 -45.74 13.07 -4.95
N PRO A 360 -46.08 11.80 -5.27
CA PRO A 360 -47.32 11.42 -5.97
C PRO A 360 -48.61 11.79 -5.22
N ASP A 361 -48.52 12.10 -3.93
CA ASP A 361 -49.66 12.34 -3.03
C ASP A 361 -50.07 13.81 -2.90
N ASN A 362 -49.58 14.70 -3.78
CA ASN A 362 -50.07 16.07 -3.86
C ASN A 362 -50.96 16.28 -5.13
N PRO A 363 -52.17 15.70 -5.19
CA PRO A 363 -53.06 15.78 -6.35
C PRO A 363 -53.56 17.21 -6.65
N GLY A 364 -53.33 18.17 -5.76
CA GLY A 364 -53.74 19.58 -5.95
C GLY A 364 -52.87 20.40 -6.89
N GLN A 365 -51.67 19.96 -7.26
CA GLN A 365 -50.73 20.75 -8.07
C GLN A 365 -50.62 20.32 -9.55
N LYS A 366 -51.52 19.46 -10.04
CA LYS A 366 -51.55 19.02 -11.44
C LYS A 366 -52.11 20.06 -12.44
N ALA A 367 -52.56 21.25 -12.00
CA ALA A 367 -53.36 22.11 -12.86
C ALA A 367 -52.59 23.06 -13.81
N ARG A 368 -51.27 23.27 -13.68
CA ARG A 368 -50.52 24.14 -14.64
C ARG A 368 -49.10 23.65 -14.90
N TYR A 369 -48.99 22.46 -15.49
CA TYR A 369 -47.73 22.02 -16.10
C TYR A 369 -47.53 22.82 -17.40
N HIS A 370 -46.85 23.97 -17.32
CA HIS A 370 -46.43 24.72 -18.51
C HIS A 370 -45.10 24.13 -19.02
N PRO A 371 -45.09 23.37 -20.12
CA PRO A 371 -43.85 22.77 -20.67
C PRO A 371 -42.81 23.82 -21.06
N ARG A 372 -43.21 25.08 -21.28
CA ARG A 372 -42.30 26.20 -21.57
C ARG A 372 -41.49 26.68 -20.36
N ARG A 373 -41.91 26.42 -19.12
CA ARG A 373 -41.13 26.80 -17.92
C ARG A 373 -40.05 25.78 -17.56
N VAL A 374 -40.33 24.48 -17.72
CA VAL A 374 -39.33 23.42 -17.44
C VAL A 374 -38.16 23.49 -18.41
N ALA A 375 -38.43 23.74 -19.71
CA ALA A 375 -37.38 23.95 -20.70
C ALA A 375 -36.54 25.23 -20.45
N ARG A 376 -37.11 26.26 -19.80
CA ARG A 376 -36.39 27.49 -19.44
C ARG A 376 -35.52 27.30 -18.19
N VAL A 377 -36.02 26.58 -17.18
CA VAL A 377 -35.27 26.24 -15.97
C VAL A 377 -34.13 25.25 -16.27
N ASP A 378 -34.32 24.29 -17.18
CA ASP A 378 -33.24 23.40 -17.63
C ASP A 378 -32.20 24.11 -18.51
N ARG A 379 -32.59 25.14 -19.28
CA ARG A 379 -31.64 25.99 -20.02
C ARG A 379 -30.85 26.91 -19.09
N GLU A 380 -31.48 27.47 -18.07
CA GLU A 380 -30.81 28.28 -17.04
C GLU A 380 -29.89 27.42 -16.16
N ARG A 381 -30.26 26.17 -15.84
CA ARG A 381 -29.41 25.23 -15.09
C ARG A 381 -28.20 24.70 -15.87
N ARG A 382 -28.24 24.65 -17.21
CA ARG A 382 -27.07 24.30 -18.04
C ARG A 382 -26.08 25.45 -18.24
N HIS A 383 -26.45 26.68 -17.87
CA HIS A 383 -25.59 27.87 -18.00
C HIS A 383 -25.22 28.55 -16.69
N HIS A 384 -25.73 28.07 -15.56
CA HIS A 384 -25.01 28.21 -14.31
C HIS A 384 -23.98 27.08 -14.24
N PRO A 385 -22.68 27.31 -14.57
CA PRO A 385 -21.67 26.46 -13.98
C PRO A 385 -21.99 26.40 -12.49
N VAL A 386 -21.95 25.22 -11.89
CA VAL A 386 -21.89 25.12 -10.43
C VAL A 386 -20.64 25.91 -10.08
N ALA A 387 -20.82 27.20 -9.83
CA ALA A 387 -19.81 28.10 -9.33
C ALA A 387 -19.55 27.51 -7.96
N PHE A 388 -18.53 26.64 -7.91
CA PHE A 388 -17.86 26.24 -6.69
C PHE A 388 -17.77 27.51 -5.87
N ARG A 389 -18.42 27.48 -4.70
CA ARG A 389 -18.58 28.70 -3.92
C ARG A 389 -17.17 29.25 -3.69
N PRO A 390 -16.95 30.58 -3.70
CA PRO A 390 -15.62 31.15 -3.46
C PRO A 390 -14.99 30.61 -2.17
N VAL A 391 -15.80 30.20 -1.19
CA VAL A 391 -15.39 29.51 0.03
C VAL A 391 -14.73 28.15 -0.23
N GLU A 392 -15.19 27.36 -1.20
CA GLU A 392 -14.58 26.08 -1.57
C GLU A 392 -13.27 26.29 -2.34
N HIS A 393 -13.16 27.33 -3.17
CA HIS A 393 -11.91 27.70 -3.82
C HIS A 393 -10.88 28.25 -2.85
N VAL A 394 -11.31 29.06 -1.89
CA VAL A 394 -10.46 29.56 -0.81
C VAL A 394 -10.06 28.40 0.09
N ALA A 395 -10.97 27.53 0.52
CA ALA A 395 -10.62 26.35 1.30
C ALA A 395 -9.67 25.41 0.54
N LEU A 396 -9.86 25.21 -0.76
CA LEU A 396 -8.96 24.44 -1.63
C LEU A 396 -7.58 25.10 -1.72
N ALA A 397 -7.54 26.40 -2.04
CA ALA A 397 -6.29 27.15 -2.18
C ALA A 397 -5.55 27.26 -0.85
N THR A 398 -6.24 27.47 0.26
CA THR A 398 -5.68 27.49 1.61
C THR A 398 -5.23 26.11 2.05
N SER A 399 -5.94 25.03 1.70
CA SER A 399 -5.51 23.65 1.99
C SER A 399 -4.29 23.26 1.16
N VAL A 400 -4.27 23.60 -0.14
CA VAL A 400 -3.11 23.38 -1.01
C VAL A 400 -1.93 24.23 -0.57
N ALA A 401 -2.16 25.50 -0.20
CA ALA A 401 -1.12 26.39 0.31
C ALA A 401 -0.60 25.91 1.66
N LEU A 402 -1.46 25.49 2.60
CA LEU A 402 -1.04 24.91 3.87
C LEU A 402 -0.29 23.60 3.65
N VAL A 403 -0.73 22.73 2.73
CA VAL A 403 -0.01 21.48 2.43
C VAL A 403 1.32 21.76 1.76
N VAL A 404 1.41 22.68 0.80
CA VAL A 404 2.68 23.09 0.17
C VAL A 404 3.57 23.76 1.21
N VAL A 405 3.04 24.63 2.05
CA VAL A 405 3.79 25.30 3.12
C VAL A 405 4.22 24.29 4.18
N PHE A 406 3.40 23.36 4.64
CA PHE A 406 3.81 22.31 5.59
C PHE A 406 4.71 21.25 4.97
N SER A 407 4.58 20.97 3.67
CA SER A 407 5.48 20.05 2.95
C SER A 407 6.83 20.71 2.69
N VAL A 408 6.85 22.00 2.32
CA VAL A 408 8.07 22.78 2.11
C VAL A 408 8.71 23.15 3.44
N VAL A 409 7.94 23.57 4.44
CA VAL A 409 8.42 23.80 5.81
C VAL A 409 8.88 22.46 6.39
N GLY A 410 8.13 21.37 6.33
CA GLY A 410 8.61 20.05 6.74
C GLY A 410 9.89 19.61 5.99
N TYR A 411 10.01 19.92 4.69
CA TYR A 411 11.20 19.64 3.88
C TYR A 411 12.39 20.59 4.17
N VAL A 412 12.14 21.82 4.62
CA VAL A 412 13.16 22.86 4.85
C VAL A 412 13.54 22.97 6.34
N SER A 413 12.59 22.89 7.26
CA SER A 413 12.79 22.76 8.72
C SER A 413 13.24 21.35 9.10
N GLY A 414 12.91 20.36 8.26
CA GLY A 414 13.49 19.02 8.30
C GLY A 414 14.63 18.85 7.30
N ARG A 415 15.28 19.93 6.81
CA ARG A 415 16.64 19.76 6.26
C ARG A 415 17.50 19.28 7.41
N PRO A 416 17.90 18.01 7.40
CA PRO A 416 18.71 17.51 8.47
C PRO A 416 20.12 18.01 8.15
N ASP A 417 20.59 19.08 8.81
CA ASP A 417 22.04 19.31 8.90
C ASP A 417 22.73 18.12 9.61
N GLN A 418 21.92 17.28 10.26
CA GLN A 418 22.20 15.90 10.57
C GLN A 418 21.08 15.05 10.05
N VAL A 419 21.33 14.29 8.97
CA VAL A 419 20.50 13.13 8.61
C VAL A 419 20.21 12.44 9.93
N VAL A 420 18.93 12.35 10.33
CA VAL A 420 18.51 11.44 11.39
C VAL A 420 18.79 10.06 10.80
N THR A 421 20.06 9.70 10.93
CA THR A 421 20.52 8.34 11.01
C THR A 421 19.55 7.70 11.98
N GLN A 422 18.82 6.69 11.49
CA GLN A 422 18.42 5.58 12.33
C GLN A 422 19.54 5.40 13.36
N ASP A 423 19.23 5.35 14.66
CA ASP A 423 20.23 5.15 15.71
C ASP A 423 21.28 4.16 15.18
N PRO A 424 22.55 4.58 15.03
CA PRO A 424 23.55 3.80 14.35
C PRO A 424 23.57 2.39 14.93
N GLY A 425 23.16 1.40 14.11
CA GLY A 425 23.19 -0.02 14.47
C GLY A 425 21.84 -0.69 14.76
N GLN A 426 20.72 -0.30 14.13
CA GLN A 426 19.69 -1.30 13.79
C GLN A 426 19.92 -1.80 12.36
N LEU A 427 20.67 -2.88 12.28
CA LEU A 427 20.98 -3.55 11.03
C LEU A 427 19.71 -4.31 10.60
N GLN A 428 19.12 -3.98 9.44
CA GLN A 428 18.03 -4.76 8.84
C GLN A 428 18.62 -6.04 8.21
N VAL A 429 19.20 -6.88 9.04
CA VAL A 429 19.65 -8.23 8.66
C VAL A 429 18.49 -9.18 8.88
N ASN A 430 18.33 -10.13 7.98
CA ASN A 430 17.41 -11.23 8.19
C ASN A 430 17.83 -11.98 9.47
N THR A 431 16.89 -12.63 10.17
CA THR A 431 17.15 -13.39 11.40
C THR A 431 18.29 -14.39 11.23
N VAL A 432 18.43 -14.96 10.03
CA VAL A 432 19.53 -15.89 9.66
C VAL A 432 20.90 -15.20 9.70
N ASP A 433 20.99 -13.97 9.19
CA ASP A 433 22.23 -13.21 9.15
C ASP A 433 22.58 -12.66 10.55
N VAL A 434 21.58 -12.33 11.36
CA VAL A 434 21.76 -12.00 12.79
C VAL A 434 22.33 -13.19 13.55
N LEU A 435 21.78 -14.40 13.34
CA LEU A 435 22.28 -15.63 13.95
C LEU A 435 23.71 -15.93 13.53
N ALA A 436 24.06 -15.71 12.26
CA ALA A 436 25.42 -15.87 11.77
C ALA A 436 26.38 -14.85 12.42
N LEU A 437 26.00 -13.58 12.53
CA LEU A 437 26.82 -12.55 13.19
C LEU A 437 26.98 -12.82 14.70
N GLN A 438 25.97 -13.41 15.35
CA GLN A 438 26.05 -13.83 16.75
C GLN A 438 27.03 -14.99 16.98
N GLN A 439 27.28 -15.83 15.97
CA GLN A 439 28.29 -16.89 16.07
C GLN A 439 29.72 -16.35 16.13
N LEU A 440 29.95 -15.09 15.74
CA LEU A 440 31.26 -14.43 15.83
C LEU A 440 31.57 -13.90 17.24
N VAL A 441 30.61 -13.89 18.17
CA VAL A 441 30.80 -13.34 19.52
C VAL A 441 32.01 -13.96 20.25
N PRO A 442 32.18 -15.30 20.29
CA PRO A 442 33.33 -15.92 20.96
C PRO A 442 34.66 -15.57 20.28
N GLU A 443 34.66 -15.41 18.96
CA GLU A 443 35.86 -15.06 18.18
C GLU A 443 36.25 -13.59 18.43
N LEU A 444 35.27 -12.69 18.47
CA LEU A 444 35.46 -11.28 18.80
C LEU A 444 35.99 -11.06 20.22
N GLU A 445 35.61 -11.90 21.17
CA GLU A 445 36.13 -11.84 22.55
C GLU A 445 37.65 -12.09 22.60
N SER A 446 38.20 -12.89 21.68
CA SER A 446 39.64 -13.18 21.57
C SER A 446 40.39 -12.37 20.51
N ALA A 447 39.69 -11.62 19.66
CA ALA A 447 40.27 -10.92 18.52
C ALA A 447 41.23 -9.79 18.93
N GLU A 448 42.34 -9.63 18.22
CA GLU A 448 43.17 -8.41 18.28
C GLU A 448 42.77 -7.44 17.16
N ARG A 449 42.30 -7.98 16.02
CA ARG A 449 41.93 -7.18 14.85
C ARG A 449 40.70 -7.75 14.16
N VAL A 450 39.84 -6.87 13.66
CA VAL A 450 38.69 -7.25 12.83
C VAL A 450 38.73 -6.47 11.52
N ARG A 451 38.83 -7.19 10.40
CA ARG A 451 38.83 -6.60 9.06
C ARG A 451 37.49 -6.85 8.37
N ILE A 452 36.90 -5.80 7.82
CA ILE A 452 35.62 -5.84 7.10
C ILE A 452 35.87 -5.40 5.66
N VAL A 453 35.50 -6.24 4.71
CA VAL A 453 35.69 -6.00 3.26
C VAL A 453 34.32 -6.03 2.57
N GLY A 454 33.99 -4.99 1.82
CA GLY A 454 32.73 -4.92 1.07
C GLY A 454 32.98 -5.08 -0.43
N PHE A 455 32.28 -6.01 -1.07
CA PHE A 455 32.35 -6.24 -2.52
C PHE A 455 31.09 -5.69 -3.20
N PRO A 456 31.22 -4.79 -4.20
CA PRO A 456 30.10 -4.47 -5.08
C PRO A 456 29.84 -5.67 -6.00
N LEU A 457 28.64 -6.28 -5.91
CA LEU A 457 28.20 -7.23 -6.93
C LEU A 457 27.55 -6.42 -8.07
N SER A 458 28.34 -5.99 -9.07
CA SER A 458 27.76 -5.58 -10.36
C SER A 458 27.96 -6.69 -11.40
N PRO A 459 26.91 -7.16 -12.09
CA PRO A 459 27.04 -8.07 -13.23
C PRO A 459 27.39 -7.34 -14.54
N ARG A 460 27.51 -6.00 -14.56
CA ARG A 460 27.73 -5.27 -15.82
C ARG A 460 28.72 -4.12 -15.65
N PHE A 461 29.80 -4.19 -16.44
CA PHE A 461 30.73 -3.10 -16.78
C PHE A 461 31.94 -2.82 -15.88
N GLY A 462 32.51 -3.79 -15.17
CA GLY A 462 33.95 -3.75 -14.82
C GLY A 462 34.48 -2.53 -14.06
N GLU A 463 33.62 -1.63 -13.57
CA GLU A 463 33.96 -0.46 -12.78
C GLU A 463 33.37 -0.62 -11.38
N PRO A 464 34.14 -0.34 -10.32
CA PRO A 464 33.66 -0.42 -8.95
C PRO A 464 32.61 0.66 -8.69
N ALA A 465 31.43 0.25 -8.24
CA ALA A 465 30.39 1.17 -7.78
C ALA A 465 30.89 1.88 -6.50
N VAL A 466 31.33 3.12 -6.64
CA VAL A 466 31.71 3.97 -5.50
C VAL A 466 30.44 4.44 -4.79
N TYR A 467 30.00 3.69 -3.78
CA TYR A 467 28.96 4.15 -2.87
C TYR A 467 29.58 4.99 -1.74
N PRO A 468 29.04 6.18 -1.42
CA PRO A 468 29.68 7.11 -0.50
C PRO A 468 29.65 6.71 1.00
N ARG A 469 29.04 5.56 1.38
CA ARG A 469 29.19 4.75 2.64
C ARG A 469 27.87 4.05 3.09
N PRO A 470 27.59 2.77 2.77
CA PRO A 470 26.34 2.16 3.28
C PRO A 470 26.40 0.84 4.06
N LEU A 471 27.18 -0.20 3.72
CA LEU A 471 26.96 -1.55 4.32
C LEU A 471 28.06 -2.01 5.28
N ALA A 472 29.34 -1.87 4.91
CA ALA A 472 30.47 -2.28 5.75
C ALA A 472 30.51 -1.51 7.09
N ALA A 473 30.19 -0.21 7.07
CA ALA A 473 30.12 0.62 8.27
C ALA A 473 28.94 0.23 9.20
N GLN A 474 27.84 -0.28 8.63
CA GLN A 474 26.72 -0.79 9.42
C GLN A 474 27.11 -2.11 10.11
N VAL A 475 27.74 -3.03 9.38
CA VAL A 475 28.28 -4.30 9.92
C VAL A 475 29.30 -4.03 11.02
N GLU A 476 30.22 -3.08 10.83
CA GLU A 476 31.18 -2.65 11.86
C GLU A 476 30.46 -2.18 13.13
N THR A 477 29.47 -1.29 12.98
CA THR A 477 28.71 -0.75 14.12
C THR A 477 28.01 -1.85 14.91
N TYR A 478 27.50 -2.89 14.24
CA TYR A 478 26.85 -4.02 14.89
C TYR A 478 27.85 -4.96 15.60
N LEU A 479 28.97 -5.28 14.95
CA LEU A 479 30.02 -6.10 15.55
C LEU A 479 30.67 -5.41 16.76
N ARG A 480 30.83 -4.09 16.72
CA ARG A 480 31.26 -3.29 17.88
C ARG A 480 30.30 -3.41 19.07
N LYS A 481 28.99 -3.42 18.82
CA LYS A 481 27.98 -3.65 19.87
C LYS A 481 28.03 -5.07 20.43
N LEU A 482 28.29 -6.08 19.58
CA LEU A 482 28.44 -7.46 20.01
C LEU A 482 29.70 -7.70 20.83
N ALA A 483 30.82 -7.05 20.49
CA ALA A 483 32.10 -7.15 21.21
C ALA A 483 32.07 -6.48 22.61
N GLY A 484 31.04 -5.69 22.94
CA GLY A 484 30.87 -5.08 24.25
C GLY A 484 32.05 -4.18 24.65
N GLU A 485 32.54 -4.34 25.89
CA GLU A 485 33.62 -3.52 26.45
C GLU A 485 34.96 -3.66 25.71
N ARG A 486 35.20 -4.79 25.02
CA ARG A 486 36.41 -5.03 24.22
C ARG A 486 36.45 -4.24 22.91
N SER A 487 35.34 -3.61 22.50
CA SER A 487 35.27 -2.90 21.22
C SER A 487 36.32 -1.79 21.06
N SER A 488 36.79 -1.18 22.15
CA SER A 488 37.84 -0.16 22.13
C SER A 488 39.23 -0.72 21.86
N ASP A 489 39.43 -2.00 22.16
CA ASP A 489 40.74 -2.66 22.15
C ASP A 489 41.01 -3.36 20.81
N ILE A 490 39.94 -3.64 20.06
CA ILE A 490 39.99 -4.29 18.75
C ILE A 490 40.37 -3.27 17.67
N GLN A 491 41.36 -3.59 16.83
CA GLN A 491 41.70 -2.78 15.67
C GLN A 491 40.74 -3.07 14.51
N TRP A 492 39.86 -2.12 14.19
CA TRP A 492 38.88 -2.24 13.10
C TRP A 492 39.46 -1.72 11.77
N LEU A 493 39.50 -2.57 10.75
CA LEU A 493 40.00 -2.22 9.41
C LEU A 493 38.90 -2.37 8.37
N VAL A 494 38.48 -1.27 7.74
CA VAL A 494 37.48 -1.29 6.66
C VAL A 494 38.19 -1.05 5.34
N THR A 495 38.18 -2.06 4.46
CA THR A 495 38.94 -2.01 3.18
C THR A 495 37.99 -2.07 1.98
N PRO A 496 38.12 -1.18 0.96
CA PRO A 496 37.29 -1.22 -0.25
C PRO A 496 37.65 -2.29 -1.28
N ASP A 497 38.84 -2.91 -1.18
CA ASP A 497 39.33 -3.87 -2.18
C ASP A 497 40.27 -4.89 -1.52
N ALA A 498 39.98 -6.18 -1.67
CA ALA A 498 40.97 -7.27 -1.61
C ALA A 498 40.34 -8.60 -2.07
N THR A 499 41.12 -9.41 -2.78
CA THR A 499 40.77 -10.75 -3.29
C THR A 499 41.05 -11.83 -2.23
N THR A 500 40.11 -12.79 -2.05
CA THR A 500 40.07 -14.00 -1.15
C THR A 500 39.58 -13.78 0.30
N THR A 501 38.89 -14.70 1.00
CA THR A 501 37.68 -15.52 0.74
C THR A 501 37.00 -15.78 2.10
N MET A 502 35.80 -15.22 2.33
CA MET A 502 34.69 -15.78 3.13
C MET A 502 33.46 -14.84 3.02
N SER A 503 32.62 -15.08 2.01
CA SER A 503 31.56 -14.19 1.51
C SER A 503 30.21 -14.32 2.21
N TRP A 504 29.68 -13.23 2.78
CA TRP A 504 28.30 -13.18 3.29
C TRP A 504 27.46 -12.23 2.43
N VAL A 505 26.36 -12.74 1.85
CA VAL A 505 25.47 -11.98 0.96
C VAL A 505 24.40 -11.28 1.81
N LEU A 506 24.62 -10.03 2.17
CA LEU A 506 23.71 -9.25 3.03
C LEU A 506 22.62 -8.52 2.23
N THR A 507 22.82 -8.29 0.93
CA THR A 507 21.80 -7.79 -0.01
C THR A 507 22.03 -8.41 -1.40
N PRO A 508 21.07 -8.35 -2.35
CA PRO A 508 21.24 -8.93 -3.68
C PRO A 508 22.38 -8.35 -4.52
N LYS A 509 23.04 -7.26 -4.06
CA LYS A 509 24.06 -6.51 -4.81
C LYS A 509 25.34 -6.22 -4.01
N THR A 510 25.51 -6.75 -2.78
CA THR A 510 26.71 -6.50 -1.98
C THR A 510 27.04 -7.69 -1.09
N VAL A 511 28.29 -8.15 -1.17
CA VAL A 511 28.86 -9.13 -0.23
C VAL A 511 29.69 -8.36 0.79
N VAL A 512 29.55 -8.69 2.07
CA VAL A 512 30.49 -8.22 3.10
C VAL A 512 31.20 -9.44 3.67
N GLU A 513 32.52 -9.35 3.76
CA GLU A 513 33.37 -10.34 4.39
C GLU A 513 33.90 -9.76 5.70
N VAL A 514 33.85 -10.57 6.76
CA VAL A 514 34.36 -10.22 8.08
C VAL A 514 35.46 -11.22 8.42
N PHE A 515 36.65 -10.70 8.69
CA PHE A 515 37.81 -11.47 9.12
C PHE A 515 38.10 -11.09 10.57
N VAL A 516 38.13 -12.10 11.44
CA VAL A 516 38.56 -11.95 12.84
C VAL A 516 39.98 -12.51 12.93
N GLU A 517 40.96 -11.64 13.17
CA GLU A 517 42.41 -11.93 13.19
C GLU A 517 42.97 -11.91 14.62
#